data_AF-A0A6I9WLJ5-F1
#
_entry.id   AF-A0A6I9WLJ5-F1
#
_cell.length_a   1.000
_cell.length_b   1.000
_cell.length_c   1.000
_cell.angle_alpha   90.00
_cell.angle_beta   90.00
_cell.angle_gamma   90.00
#
_symmetry.space_group_name_H-M   'P 1'
#
loop_
_entity.id
_entity.type
_entity.pdbx_description
1 polymer ?
#
loop_
_entity_poly.entity_id
_entity_poly.type
_entity_poly.pdbx_seq_one_letter_code
_entity_poly.pdbx_strand_id
1 'polypeptide(L)'
;YMCDPDDLPGLAHFCEHMLFLGTKKYPQENNLRMYLSQNSGERNGETGADHTSYYFDVSSKKLEGALDRFAQFFLAPLFTENSIKCEVNVINLEYEVNMTNDGSRLEQFNRSSARSNHPFSKFNVGNRETLDIIPNQKGINVRDRLLEFYGKYYSANLMTLCVLGKESLDELENMIVNLFSEVPNKETEKPVWLEQPFEDEHFRTVWYIFPLQNIRYLKMLFPLPVIPNLQQLYPSS
;
A
#
# COMPACT_ATOMS: atom_id res chain seq x y z
N TYR A 1 -3.21 4.89 0.65
CA TYR A 1 -4.34 5.24 -0.24
C TYR A 1 -4.76 6.71 -0.16
N MET A 2 -4.45 7.49 0.89
CA MET A 2 -4.89 8.90 0.97
C MET A 2 -4.28 9.78 -0.14
N CYS A 3 -3.19 9.34 -0.75
CA CYS A 3 -2.56 9.95 -1.92
C CYS A 3 -3.11 9.47 -3.28
N ASP A 4 -4.09 8.55 -3.29
CA ASP A 4 -4.69 8.04 -4.53
C ASP A 4 -5.27 9.22 -5.33
N PRO A 5 -5.10 9.27 -6.65
CA PRO A 5 -5.81 10.24 -7.48
C PRO A 5 -7.32 10.09 -7.35
N ASP A 6 -8.06 11.19 -7.36
CA ASP A 6 -9.53 11.15 -7.20
C ASP A 6 -10.22 10.44 -8.38
N ASP A 7 -9.55 10.39 -9.53
CA ASP A 7 -10.00 9.67 -10.73
C ASP A 7 -9.63 8.18 -10.75
N LEU A 8 -8.79 7.72 -9.81
CA LEU A 8 -8.35 6.33 -9.67
C LEU A 8 -8.29 5.88 -8.18
N PRO A 9 -9.44 5.75 -7.49
CA PRO A 9 -9.47 5.17 -6.15
C PRO A 9 -8.88 3.75 -6.14
N GLY A 10 -7.96 3.47 -5.21
CA GLY A 10 -7.25 2.20 -5.11
C GLY A 10 -5.92 2.14 -5.87
N LEU A 11 -5.46 3.24 -6.48
CA LEU A 11 -4.22 3.24 -7.25
C LEU A 11 -2.97 2.88 -6.42
N ALA A 12 -2.87 3.32 -5.16
CA ALA A 12 -1.74 2.92 -4.31
C ALA A 12 -1.73 1.41 -4.04
N HIS A 13 -2.90 0.83 -3.77
CA HIS A 13 -3.06 -0.61 -3.55
C HIS A 13 -2.75 -1.40 -4.82
N PHE A 14 -3.24 -0.90 -5.96
CA PHE A 14 -2.90 -1.49 -7.25
C PHE A 14 -1.41 -1.40 -7.56
N CYS A 15 -0.77 -0.26 -7.28
CA CYS A 15 0.68 -0.11 -7.42
C CYS A 15 1.44 -1.12 -6.56
N GLU A 16 0.95 -1.41 -5.36
CA GLU A 16 1.55 -2.40 -4.46
C GLU A 16 1.58 -3.80 -5.08
N HIS A 17 0.44 -4.29 -5.56
CA HIS A 17 0.36 -5.56 -6.30
C HIS A 17 1.30 -5.59 -7.50
N MET A 18 1.28 -4.52 -8.28
CA MET A 18 2.01 -4.43 -9.53
C MET A 18 3.54 -4.52 -9.36
N LEU A 19 4.10 -4.17 -8.20
CA LEU A 19 5.54 -4.34 -7.94
C LEU A 19 5.97 -5.82 -7.83
N PHE A 20 5.06 -6.73 -7.49
CA PHE A 20 5.34 -8.17 -7.45
C PHE A 20 5.36 -8.83 -8.84
N LEU A 21 4.91 -8.13 -9.89
CA LEU A 21 4.70 -8.67 -11.23
C LEU A 21 5.85 -8.41 -12.20
N GLY A 22 7.06 -8.26 -11.66
CA GLY A 22 8.29 -8.27 -12.45
C GLY A 22 8.94 -6.91 -12.61
N THR A 23 10.25 -6.97 -12.78
CA THR A 23 11.15 -5.82 -12.83
C THR A 23 12.14 -5.98 -13.99
N LYS A 24 12.86 -4.92 -14.35
CA LYS A 24 13.82 -4.96 -15.46
C LYS A 24 14.87 -6.07 -15.32
N LYS A 25 15.41 -6.26 -14.11
CA LYS A 25 16.41 -7.31 -13.82
C LYS A 25 15.78 -8.70 -13.65
N TYR A 26 14.55 -8.77 -13.14
CA TYR A 26 13.79 -10.01 -12.97
C TYR A 26 12.42 -9.90 -13.65
N PRO A 27 12.34 -10.06 -14.98
CA PRO A 27 11.12 -9.78 -15.75
C PRO A 27 10.04 -10.85 -15.59
N GLN A 28 10.38 -12.01 -15.05
CA GLN A 28 9.40 -13.06 -14.75
C GLN A 28 8.47 -12.59 -13.63
N GLU A 29 7.16 -12.64 -13.86
CA GLU A 29 6.17 -12.34 -12.82
C GLU A 29 6.36 -13.24 -11.60
N ASN A 30 6.12 -12.70 -10.40
CA ASN A 30 6.24 -13.45 -9.14
C ASN A 30 7.65 -14.03 -8.86
N ASN A 31 8.72 -13.49 -9.48
CA ASN A 31 10.08 -14.02 -9.31
C ASN A 31 10.53 -14.07 -7.84
N LEU A 32 10.23 -13.03 -7.05
CA LEU A 32 10.52 -13.00 -5.61
C LEU A 32 9.77 -14.13 -4.89
N ARG A 33 8.45 -14.29 -5.13
CA ARG A 33 7.66 -15.38 -4.53
C ARG A 33 8.24 -16.75 -4.85
N MET A 34 8.63 -16.99 -6.10
CA MET A 34 9.27 -18.25 -6.51
C MET A 34 10.57 -18.49 -5.75
N TYR A 35 11.46 -17.50 -5.70
CA TYR A 35 12.71 -17.58 -4.96
C TYR A 35 12.48 -17.90 -3.49
N LEU A 36 11.56 -17.19 -2.83
CA LEU A 36 11.26 -17.38 -1.41
C LEU A 36 10.67 -18.76 -1.14
N SER A 37 9.72 -19.22 -1.96
CA SER A 37 9.10 -20.56 -1.80
C SER A 37 10.11 -21.71 -1.89
N GLN A 38 11.17 -21.55 -2.70
CA GLN A 38 12.26 -22.51 -2.83
C GLN A 38 13.29 -22.43 -1.68
N ASN A 39 13.22 -21.39 -0.87
CA ASN A 39 14.18 -21.08 0.18
C ASN A 39 13.50 -20.84 1.55
N SER A 40 12.36 -21.51 1.77
CA SER A 40 11.60 -21.49 3.04
C SER A 40 11.23 -20.08 3.50
N GLY A 41 10.74 -19.27 2.58
CA GLY A 41 10.33 -17.91 2.82
C GLY A 41 8.97 -17.58 2.22
N GLU A 42 8.35 -16.55 2.75
CA GLU A 42 7.11 -15.97 2.26
C GLU A 42 7.22 -14.44 2.14
N ARG A 43 6.25 -13.84 1.45
CA ARG A 43 6.19 -12.40 1.18
C ARG A 43 4.77 -11.91 1.28
N ASN A 44 4.64 -10.66 1.69
CA ASN A 44 3.37 -9.96 1.58
C ASN A 44 3.58 -8.44 1.38
N GLY A 45 2.49 -7.77 1.06
CA GLY A 45 2.39 -6.32 1.01
C GLY A 45 1.10 -5.85 1.70
N GLU A 46 1.09 -4.60 2.14
CA GLU A 46 -0.11 -3.95 2.67
C GLU A 46 -0.11 -2.47 2.27
N THR A 47 -1.27 -1.98 1.85
CA THR A 47 -1.48 -0.55 1.60
C THR A 47 -2.38 0.07 2.67
N GLY A 48 -1.76 0.85 3.55
CA GLY A 48 -2.42 1.63 4.59
C GLY A 48 -2.91 3.00 4.11
N ALA A 49 -3.29 3.85 5.07
CA ALA A 49 -3.74 5.21 4.79
C ALA A 49 -2.65 6.09 4.18
N ASP A 50 -1.50 6.13 4.84
CA ASP A 50 -0.37 7.02 4.58
C ASP A 50 0.92 6.27 4.24
N HIS A 51 0.89 4.93 4.16
CA HIS A 51 2.04 4.10 3.89
C HIS A 51 1.67 2.88 3.03
N THR A 52 2.69 2.31 2.39
CA THR A 52 2.66 0.99 1.77
C THR A 52 3.85 0.21 2.32
N SER A 53 3.59 -0.96 2.88
CA SER A 53 4.59 -1.82 3.49
C SER A 53 4.80 -3.05 2.63
N TYR A 54 6.06 -3.43 2.43
CA TYR A 54 6.42 -4.68 1.78
C TYR A 54 7.39 -5.43 2.67
N TYR A 55 7.19 -6.72 2.82
CA TYR A 55 8.02 -7.53 3.69
C TYR A 55 8.11 -8.97 3.19
N PHE A 56 9.21 -9.61 3.57
CA PHE A 56 9.44 -11.02 3.31
C PHE A 56 10.29 -11.62 4.42
N ASP A 57 10.25 -12.94 4.53
CA ASP A 57 11.24 -13.73 5.25
C ASP A 57 11.87 -14.75 4.30
N VAL A 58 13.05 -15.25 4.67
CA VAL A 58 13.76 -16.27 3.89
C VAL A 58 14.77 -16.99 4.78
N SER A 59 15.16 -18.20 4.41
CA SER A 59 16.30 -18.86 5.03
C SER A 59 17.56 -17.98 5.00
N SER A 60 18.19 -17.78 6.16
CA SER A 60 19.34 -16.87 6.36
C SER A 60 20.38 -16.85 5.21
N LYS A 61 20.80 -18.03 4.70
CA LYS A 61 21.80 -18.15 3.62
C LYS A 61 21.35 -17.61 2.25
N LYS A 62 20.11 -17.13 2.14
CA LYS A 62 19.44 -16.72 0.90
C LYS A 62 18.96 -15.27 0.98
N LEU A 63 19.33 -14.55 2.04
CA LEU A 63 18.94 -13.16 2.28
C LEU A 63 19.35 -12.24 1.13
N GLU A 64 20.62 -12.25 0.73
CA GLU A 64 21.14 -11.37 -0.33
C GLU A 64 20.38 -11.55 -1.66
N GLY A 65 20.11 -12.79 -2.06
CA GLY A 65 19.38 -13.06 -3.30
C GLY A 65 17.89 -12.67 -3.24
N ALA A 66 17.29 -12.67 -2.05
CA ALA A 66 15.94 -12.16 -1.84
C ALA A 66 15.94 -10.62 -1.84
N LEU A 67 16.89 -9.98 -1.14
CA LEU A 67 17.06 -8.54 -1.12
C LEU A 67 17.34 -7.97 -2.51
N ASP A 68 18.16 -8.64 -3.33
CA ASP A 68 18.46 -8.17 -4.69
C ASP A 68 17.18 -8.08 -5.55
N ARG A 69 16.32 -9.11 -5.47
CA ARG A 69 15.01 -9.12 -6.15
C ARG A 69 14.07 -8.07 -5.61
N PHE A 70 14.05 -7.92 -4.29
CA PHE A 70 13.19 -6.98 -3.59
C PHE A 70 13.57 -5.52 -3.89
N ALA A 71 14.88 -5.20 -3.93
CA ALA A 71 15.38 -3.88 -4.28
C ALA A 71 14.87 -3.41 -5.66
N GLN A 72 14.73 -4.33 -6.62
CA GLN A 72 14.27 -3.98 -7.98
C GLN A 72 12.85 -3.40 -8.00
N PHE A 73 12.02 -3.66 -6.99
CA PHE A 73 10.68 -3.07 -6.87
C PHE A 73 10.77 -1.55 -6.80
N PHE A 74 11.84 -1.03 -6.20
CA PHE A 74 12.08 0.39 -5.94
C PHE A 74 13.02 1.04 -6.97
N LEU A 75 13.48 0.26 -7.96
CA LEU A 75 14.39 0.72 -9.02
C LEU A 75 13.70 0.76 -10.39
N ALA A 76 13.14 -0.37 -10.83
CA ALA A 76 12.68 -0.50 -12.21
C ALA A 76 11.55 -1.56 -12.38
N PRO A 77 10.35 -1.33 -11.82
CA PRO A 77 9.18 -2.16 -12.09
C PRO A 77 8.73 -2.02 -13.56
N LEU A 78 8.19 -3.10 -14.12
CA LEU A 78 7.82 -3.14 -15.55
C LEU A 78 6.44 -2.53 -15.84
N PHE A 79 5.48 -2.76 -14.94
CA PHE A 79 4.07 -2.39 -15.12
C PHE A 79 3.55 -2.78 -16.50
N THR A 80 3.67 -4.04 -16.89
CA THR A 80 3.27 -4.46 -18.25
C THR A 80 1.76 -4.37 -18.41
N GLU A 81 1.31 -4.01 -19.62
CA GLU A 81 -0.12 -3.94 -19.98
C GLU A 81 -0.86 -5.25 -19.70
N ASN A 82 -0.20 -6.38 -19.92
CA ASN A 82 -0.78 -7.69 -19.66
C ASN A 82 -0.98 -7.92 -18.16
N SER A 83 0.05 -7.62 -17.35
CA SER A 83 -0.02 -7.74 -15.90
C SER A 83 -1.11 -6.84 -15.32
N ILE A 84 -1.24 -5.59 -15.80
CA ILE A 84 -2.30 -4.66 -15.37
C ILE A 84 -3.69 -5.26 -15.58
N LYS A 85 -3.97 -5.76 -16.79
CA LYS A 85 -5.29 -6.36 -17.12
C LYS A 85 -5.61 -7.57 -16.25
N CYS A 86 -4.62 -8.43 -15.99
CA CYS A 86 -4.79 -9.58 -15.12
C CYS A 86 -5.03 -9.14 -13.67
N GLU A 87 -4.23 -8.22 -13.17
CA GLU A 87 -4.20 -7.83 -11.76
C GLU A 87 -5.44 -7.03 -11.34
N VAL A 88 -6.07 -6.28 -12.26
CA VAL A 88 -7.40 -5.68 -11.99
C VAL A 88 -8.43 -6.75 -11.58
N ASN A 89 -8.36 -7.96 -12.15
CA ASN A 89 -9.27 -9.03 -11.77
C ASN A 89 -8.96 -9.55 -10.36
N VAL A 90 -7.69 -9.58 -9.95
CA VAL A 90 -7.28 -9.98 -8.60
C VAL A 90 -7.80 -8.99 -7.57
N ILE A 91 -7.57 -7.68 -7.79
CA ILE A 91 -8.10 -6.61 -6.93
C ILE A 91 -9.63 -6.66 -6.85
N ASN A 92 -10.30 -6.95 -7.97
CA ASN A 92 -11.74 -7.07 -7.97
C ASN A 92 -12.23 -8.27 -7.12
N LEU A 93 -11.53 -9.40 -7.14
CA LEU A 93 -11.85 -10.54 -6.27
C LEU A 93 -11.63 -10.20 -4.80
N GLU A 94 -10.58 -9.47 -4.46
CA GLU A 94 -10.35 -9.01 -3.09
C GLU A 94 -11.44 -8.05 -2.60
N TYR A 95 -11.87 -7.13 -3.47
CA TYR A 95 -13.02 -6.27 -3.21
C TYR A 95 -14.29 -7.10 -2.97
N GLU A 96 -14.57 -8.11 -3.79
CA GLU A 96 -15.72 -9.01 -3.62
C GLU A 96 -15.67 -9.78 -2.30
N VAL A 97 -14.49 -10.27 -1.90
CA VAL A 97 -14.29 -10.90 -0.58
C VAL A 97 -14.57 -9.89 0.53
N ASN A 98 -14.03 -8.67 0.44
CA ASN A 98 -14.24 -7.60 1.41
C ASN A 98 -15.73 -7.20 1.54
N MET A 99 -16.50 -7.25 0.45
CA MET A 99 -17.95 -6.99 0.50
C MET A 99 -18.73 -7.99 1.37
N THR A 100 -18.18 -9.19 1.56
CA THR A 100 -18.76 -10.25 2.42
C THR A 100 -18.19 -10.26 3.84
N ASN A 101 -17.22 -9.39 4.14
CA ASN A 101 -16.59 -9.28 5.45
C ASN A 101 -17.16 -8.08 6.23
N ASP A 102 -17.83 -8.32 7.36
CA ASP A 102 -18.41 -7.26 8.19
C ASP A 102 -17.39 -6.25 8.74
N GLY A 103 -16.15 -6.69 8.97
CA GLY A 103 -15.04 -5.81 9.38
C GLY A 103 -14.68 -4.83 8.27
N SER A 104 -14.39 -5.32 7.07
CA SER A 104 -14.06 -4.49 5.91
C SER A 104 -15.21 -3.55 5.54
N ARG A 105 -16.46 -4.02 5.62
CA ARG A 105 -17.66 -3.18 5.43
C ARG A 105 -17.73 -2.05 6.45
N LEU A 106 -17.48 -2.34 7.74
CA LEU A 106 -17.47 -1.32 8.78
C LEU A 106 -16.30 -0.33 8.60
N GLU A 107 -15.12 -0.79 8.17
CA GLU A 107 -13.99 0.08 7.90
C GLU A 107 -14.26 1.06 6.75
N GLN A 108 -14.82 0.57 5.64
CA GLN A 108 -15.21 1.43 4.53
C GLN A 108 -16.35 2.37 4.94
N PHE A 109 -17.32 1.89 5.72
CA PHE A 109 -18.38 2.74 6.28
C PHE A 109 -17.80 3.89 7.12
N ASN A 110 -16.84 3.58 8.02
CA ASN A 110 -16.19 4.59 8.85
C ASN A 110 -15.52 5.68 8.00
N ARG A 111 -14.89 5.30 6.88
CA ARG A 111 -14.30 6.26 5.93
C ARG A 111 -15.36 7.07 5.21
N SER A 112 -16.41 6.42 4.70
CA SER A 112 -17.53 7.08 4.03
C SER A 112 -18.36 7.98 4.95
N SER A 113 -18.27 7.80 6.28
CA SER A 113 -18.89 8.70 7.27
C SER A 113 -18.08 9.96 7.55
N ALA A 114 -16.86 10.06 7.04
CA ALA A 114 -16.05 11.28 7.14
C ALA A 114 -16.42 12.28 6.04
N ARG A 115 -15.86 13.48 6.12
CA ARG A 115 -16.00 14.52 5.10
C ARG A 115 -15.61 13.99 3.72
N SER A 116 -16.49 14.19 2.74
CA SER A 116 -16.30 13.70 1.37
C SER A 116 -15.12 14.34 0.64
N ASN A 117 -14.71 15.54 1.02
CA ASN A 117 -13.52 16.22 0.47
C ASN A 117 -12.22 15.84 1.19
N HIS A 118 -12.29 15.13 2.32
CA HIS A 118 -11.10 14.72 3.05
C HIS A 118 -10.55 13.39 2.51
N PRO A 119 -9.24 13.23 2.28
CA PRO A 119 -8.68 12.02 1.68
C PRO A 119 -8.92 10.71 2.45
N PHE A 120 -9.22 10.79 3.74
CA PHE A 120 -9.61 9.64 4.57
C PHE A 120 -10.89 8.94 4.05
N SER A 121 -11.77 9.67 3.36
CA SER A 121 -13.03 9.13 2.83
C SER A 121 -12.85 8.25 1.59
N LYS A 122 -11.65 8.25 0.99
CA LYS A 122 -11.36 7.54 -0.26
C LYS A 122 -11.56 6.03 -0.13
N PHE A 123 -12.07 5.44 -1.20
CA PHE A 123 -12.12 4.00 -1.38
C PHE A 123 -10.71 3.47 -1.69
N ASN A 124 -10.15 2.70 -0.76
CA ASN A 124 -8.73 2.33 -0.78
C ASN A 124 -8.42 1.03 -1.51
N VAL A 125 -9.40 0.12 -1.61
CA VAL A 125 -9.16 -1.21 -2.18
C VAL A 125 -9.03 -1.12 -3.70
N GLY A 126 -9.84 -0.26 -4.34
CA GLY A 126 -10.04 -0.31 -5.78
C GLY A 126 -10.90 -1.52 -6.18
N ASN A 127 -11.32 -1.53 -7.44
CA ASN A 127 -12.10 -2.61 -8.06
C ASN A 127 -12.07 -2.44 -9.58
N ARG A 128 -12.76 -3.32 -10.32
CA ARG A 128 -12.86 -3.21 -11.78
C ARG A 128 -13.48 -1.90 -12.26
N GLU A 129 -14.41 -1.32 -11.51
CA GLU A 129 -15.01 -0.03 -11.89
C GLU A 129 -13.98 1.10 -11.87
N THR A 130 -13.20 1.18 -10.79
CA THR A 130 -12.26 2.28 -10.52
C THR A 130 -10.93 2.14 -11.25
N LEU A 131 -10.51 0.92 -11.58
CA LEU A 131 -9.20 0.64 -12.18
C LEU A 131 -9.25 0.18 -13.66
N ASP A 132 -10.45 0.05 -14.25
CA ASP A 132 -10.60 -0.37 -15.65
C ASP A 132 -11.78 0.32 -16.35
N ILE A 133 -13.01 0.12 -15.88
CA ILE A 133 -14.22 0.59 -16.60
C ILE A 133 -14.29 2.12 -16.69
N ILE A 134 -14.23 2.83 -15.55
CA ILE A 134 -14.34 4.30 -15.52
C ILE A 134 -13.13 4.96 -16.20
N PRO A 135 -11.88 4.53 -15.96
CA PRO A 135 -10.72 5.08 -16.67
C PRO A 135 -10.81 4.93 -18.18
N ASN A 136 -11.19 3.74 -18.69
CA ASN A 136 -11.38 3.51 -20.12
C ASN A 136 -12.46 4.42 -20.73
N GLN A 137 -13.59 4.60 -20.05
CA GLN A 137 -14.66 5.51 -20.49
C GLN A 137 -14.20 6.96 -20.57
N LYS A 138 -13.24 7.36 -19.73
CA LYS A 138 -12.67 8.72 -19.67
C LYS A 138 -11.41 8.88 -20.53
N GLY A 139 -10.95 7.82 -21.19
CA GLY A 139 -9.69 7.84 -21.96
C GLY A 139 -8.44 7.98 -21.08
N ILE A 140 -8.52 7.58 -19.80
CA ILE A 140 -7.40 7.63 -18.86
C ILE A 140 -6.60 6.32 -19.00
N ASN A 141 -5.30 6.45 -19.31
CA ASN A 141 -4.40 5.31 -19.32
C ASN A 141 -3.92 4.99 -17.90
N VAL A 142 -4.43 3.90 -17.32
CA VAL A 142 -4.10 3.46 -15.95
C VAL A 142 -2.60 3.18 -15.79
N ARG A 143 -1.93 2.67 -16.82
CA ARG A 143 -0.48 2.40 -16.77
C ARG A 143 0.32 3.69 -16.62
N ASP A 144 -0.04 4.72 -17.37
CA ASP A 144 0.65 6.02 -17.28
C ASP A 144 0.44 6.63 -15.89
N ARG A 145 -0.77 6.50 -15.33
CA ARG A 145 -1.08 6.94 -13.97
C ARG A 145 -0.34 6.16 -12.89
N LEU A 146 -0.14 4.85 -13.07
CA LEU A 146 0.73 4.05 -12.21
C LEU A 146 2.18 4.52 -12.26
N LEU A 147 2.71 4.78 -13.46
CA LEU A 147 4.06 5.30 -13.64
C LEU A 147 4.22 6.70 -13.03
N GLU A 148 3.22 7.56 -13.15
CA GLU A 148 3.17 8.88 -12.50
C GLU A 148 3.14 8.73 -10.97
N PHE A 149 2.29 7.84 -10.43
CA PHE A 149 2.17 7.60 -9.00
C PHE A 149 3.47 7.06 -8.41
N TYR A 150 4.05 6.03 -9.02
CA TYR A 150 5.34 5.48 -8.66
C TYR A 150 6.45 6.53 -8.81
N GLY A 151 6.43 7.24 -9.92
CA GLY A 151 7.31 8.36 -10.24
C GLY A 151 7.27 9.44 -9.16
N LYS A 152 6.12 9.73 -8.56
CA LYS A 152 5.98 10.77 -7.52
C LYS A 152 6.33 10.26 -6.12
N TYR A 153 5.75 9.14 -5.69
CA TYR A 153 5.75 8.76 -4.28
C TYR A 153 6.82 7.73 -3.89
N TYR A 154 7.32 6.93 -4.82
CA TYR A 154 8.41 5.98 -4.54
C TYR A 154 9.75 6.72 -4.64
N SER A 155 10.03 7.55 -3.64
CA SER A 155 11.25 8.34 -3.50
C SER A 155 12.03 7.89 -2.26
N ALA A 156 13.35 7.78 -2.35
CA ALA A 156 14.20 7.29 -1.26
C ALA A 156 14.01 8.07 0.05
N ASN A 157 13.79 9.40 0.01
CA ASN A 157 13.58 10.21 1.21
C ASN A 157 12.27 9.91 1.97
N LEU A 158 11.35 9.15 1.37
CA LEU A 158 10.10 8.70 1.98
C LEU A 158 10.13 7.22 2.39
N MET A 159 11.25 6.53 2.19
CA MET A 159 11.38 5.10 2.44
C MET A 159 12.16 4.81 3.71
N THR A 160 11.75 3.75 4.40
CA THR A 160 12.50 3.15 5.50
C THR A 160 12.67 1.67 5.23
N LEU A 161 13.89 1.17 5.37
CA LEU A 161 14.21 -0.25 5.23
C LEU A 161 14.68 -0.81 6.58
N CYS A 162 14.15 -1.97 6.95
CA CYS A 162 14.64 -2.76 8.08
C CYS A 162 15.07 -4.13 7.55
N VAL A 163 16.28 -4.56 7.92
CA VAL A 163 16.83 -5.86 7.53
C VAL A 163 17.30 -6.60 8.76
N LEU A 164 16.89 -7.86 8.87
CA LEU A 164 17.31 -8.77 9.93
C LEU A 164 17.99 -9.98 9.29
N GLY A 165 19.23 -10.24 9.68
CA GLY A 165 20.07 -11.33 9.17
C GLY A 165 20.94 -11.95 10.25
N LYS A 166 21.66 -13.02 9.88
CA LYS A 166 22.67 -13.64 10.77
C LYS A 166 24.05 -13.01 10.61
N GLU A 167 24.21 -12.29 9.51
CA GLU A 167 25.41 -11.55 9.12
C GLU A 167 25.68 -10.42 10.14
N SER A 168 26.94 -10.01 10.21
CA SER A 168 27.36 -8.86 11.02
C SER A 168 26.75 -7.56 10.49
N LEU A 169 26.75 -6.51 11.32
CA LEU A 169 26.26 -5.20 10.90
C LEU A 169 27.00 -4.66 9.67
N ASP A 170 28.33 -4.84 9.61
CA ASP A 170 29.14 -4.42 8.47
C ASP A 170 28.77 -5.18 7.19
N GLU A 171 28.50 -6.48 7.28
CA GLU A 171 28.07 -7.29 6.14
C GLU A 171 26.66 -6.87 5.66
N LEU A 172 25.73 -6.65 6.59
CA LEU A 172 24.37 -6.17 6.27
C LEU A 172 24.40 -4.78 5.64
N GLU A 173 25.19 -3.85 6.19
CA GLU A 173 25.35 -2.51 5.64
C GLU A 173 25.88 -2.56 4.21
N ASN A 174 26.96 -3.32 3.97
CA ASN A 174 27.54 -3.48 2.64
C ASN A 174 26.52 -4.06 1.63
N MET A 175 25.77 -5.10 2.02
CA MET A 175 24.70 -5.66 1.18
C MET A 175 23.63 -4.62 0.84
N ILE A 176 23.16 -3.87 1.84
CA ILE A 176 22.09 -2.89 1.66
C ILE A 176 22.55 -1.72 0.78
N VAL A 177 23.74 -1.16 1.05
CA VAL A 177 24.30 -0.05 0.26
C VAL A 177 24.43 -0.45 -1.20
N ASN A 178 24.93 -1.66 -1.49
CA ASN A 178 25.09 -2.15 -2.86
C ASN A 178 23.75 -2.32 -3.60
N LEU A 179 22.67 -2.66 -2.89
CA LEU A 179 21.38 -2.98 -3.51
C LEU A 179 20.41 -1.80 -3.57
N PHE A 180 20.43 -0.89 -2.59
CA PHE A 180 19.42 0.15 -2.41
C PHE A 180 19.94 1.59 -2.61
N SER A 181 21.26 1.80 -2.71
CA SER A 181 21.81 3.16 -2.92
C SER A 181 21.39 3.81 -4.24
N GLU A 182 21.01 3.00 -5.23
CA GLU A 182 20.52 3.48 -6.52
C GLU A 182 19.03 3.88 -6.51
N VAL A 183 18.31 3.66 -5.41
CA VAL A 183 16.91 4.09 -5.31
C VAL A 183 16.84 5.61 -5.42
N PRO A 184 16.13 6.17 -6.41
CA PRO A 184 16.17 7.60 -6.66
C PRO A 184 15.59 8.40 -5.48
N ASN A 185 16.36 9.37 -4.99
CA ASN A 185 15.82 10.44 -4.16
C ASN A 185 15.26 11.54 -5.07
N LYS A 186 13.95 11.69 -5.07
CA LYS A 186 13.20 12.67 -5.86
C LYS A 186 12.84 13.92 -5.05
N GLU A 187 13.31 13.98 -3.80
CA GLU A 187 13.02 15.04 -2.84
C GLU A 187 11.51 15.28 -2.67
N THR A 188 10.72 14.21 -2.77
CA THR A 188 9.27 14.27 -2.67
C THR A 188 8.88 14.80 -1.29
N GLU A 189 8.09 15.86 -1.26
CA GLU A 189 7.53 16.37 -0.01
C GLU A 189 6.59 15.33 0.60
N LYS A 190 6.82 15.01 1.89
CA LYS A 190 5.97 14.07 2.63
C LYS A 190 4.56 14.66 2.77
N PRO A 191 3.52 13.97 2.28
CA PRO A 191 2.14 14.42 2.48
C PRO A 191 1.78 14.50 3.97
N VAL A 192 1.12 15.59 4.36
CA VAL A 192 0.62 15.80 5.72
C VAL A 192 -0.84 16.21 5.64
N TRP A 193 -1.69 15.57 6.45
CA TRP A 193 -3.11 15.88 6.57
C TRP A 193 -3.37 16.47 7.95
N LEU A 194 -3.34 17.80 8.05
CA LEU A 194 -3.57 18.53 9.31
C LEU A 194 -5.07 18.70 9.61
N GLU A 195 -5.90 18.73 8.57
CA GLU A 195 -7.34 18.81 8.70
C GLU A 195 -7.91 17.52 9.31
N GLN A 196 -8.94 17.66 10.13
CA GLN A 196 -9.62 16.52 10.70
C GLN A 196 -10.60 15.92 9.68
N PRO A 197 -10.70 14.58 9.58
CA PRO A 197 -11.66 13.92 8.72
C PRO A 197 -13.12 14.14 9.17
N PHE A 198 -13.33 14.52 10.43
CA PHE A 198 -14.64 14.74 11.02
C PHE A 198 -14.74 16.15 11.61
N GLU A 199 -15.90 16.76 11.45
CA GLU A 199 -16.28 18.08 11.97
C GLU A 199 -17.56 18.00 12.81
N ASP A 200 -18.02 19.11 13.37
CA ASP A 200 -19.16 19.18 14.29
C ASP A 200 -20.44 18.50 13.78
N GLU A 201 -20.68 18.54 12.46
CA GLU A 201 -21.83 17.88 11.81
C GLU A 201 -21.74 16.35 11.79
N HIS A 202 -20.54 15.80 11.95
CA HIS A 202 -20.26 14.36 12.01
C HIS A 202 -20.27 13.83 13.45
N PHE A 203 -20.31 14.70 14.45
CA PHE A 203 -20.32 14.31 15.87
C PHE A 203 -21.74 14.06 16.37
N ARG A 204 -21.87 13.27 17.44
CA ARG A 204 -23.16 12.92 18.07
C ARG A 204 -24.13 12.20 17.13
N THR A 205 -23.62 11.56 16.09
CA THR A 205 -24.38 10.70 15.20
C THR A 205 -24.44 9.27 15.75
N VAL A 206 -25.55 8.58 15.48
CA VAL A 206 -25.69 7.14 15.76
C VAL A 206 -26.02 6.44 14.47
N TRP A 207 -25.29 5.36 14.17
CA TRP A 207 -25.46 4.58 12.96
C TRP A 207 -25.86 3.15 13.30
N TYR A 208 -26.90 2.67 12.63
CA TYR A 208 -27.36 1.29 12.74
C TYR A 208 -26.91 0.53 11.50
N ILE A 209 -25.94 -0.36 11.68
CA ILE A 209 -25.33 -1.14 10.60
C ILE A 209 -25.84 -2.58 10.74
N PHE A 210 -26.39 -3.10 9.65
CA PHE A 210 -26.85 -4.49 9.58
C PHE A 210 -25.70 -5.39 9.13
N PRO A 211 -25.17 -6.26 10.01
CA PRO A 211 -24.11 -7.18 9.66
C PRO A 211 -24.64 -8.35 8.82
N LEU A 212 -23.73 -9.01 8.10
CA LEU A 212 -24.00 -10.27 7.40
C LEU A 212 -23.97 -11.45 8.38
N GLN A 213 -23.06 -11.42 9.35
CA GLN A 213 -22.96 -12.43 10.40
C GLN A 213 -23.91 -12.13 11.57
N ASN A 214 -24.25 -13.15 12.35
CA ASN A 214 -25.06 -12.99 13.56
C ASN A 214 -24.23 -12.41 14.73
N ILE A 215 -23.82 -11.15 14.60
CA ILE A 215 -22.99 -10.42 15.55
C ILE A 215 -23.73 -9.20 16.09
N ARG A 216 -23.43 -8.84 17.34
CA ARG A 216 -23.99 -7.66 18.02
C ARG A 216 -22.89 -7.02 18.84
N TYR A 217 -22.50 -5.80 18.49
CA TYR A 217 -21.56 -5.01 19.27
C TYR A 217 -21.84 -3.52 19.11
N LEU A 218 -21.37 -2.73 20.06
CA LEU A 218 -21.40 -1.27 20.05
C LEU A 218 -19.97 -0.78 19.83
N LYS A 219 -19.76 0.05 18.80
CA LYS A 219 -18.51 0.76 18.58
C LYS A 219 -18.72 2.25 18.86
N MET A 220 -17.99 2.79 19.82
CA MET A 220 -17.95 4.23 20.10
C MET A 220 -16.66 4.80 19.51
N LEU A 221 -16.77 5.86 18.72
CA LEU A 221 -15.64 6.51 18.07
C LEU A 221 -15.55 7.95 18.56
N PHE A 222 -14.38 8.31 19.08
CA PHE A 222 -14.06 9.66 19.55
C PHE A 222 -12.86 10.16 18.74
N PRO A 223 -13.06 11.09 17.80
CA PRO A 223 -11.96 11.69 17.07
C PRO A 223 -11.08 12.46 18.06
N LEU A 224 -9.78 12.23 18.00
CA LEU A 224 -8.80 12.95 18.80
C LEU A 224 -8.09 13.95 17.89
N PRO A 225 -7.70 15.14 18.39
CA PRO A 225 -6.91 16.07 17.61
C PRO A 225 -5.60 15.39 17.17
N VAL A 226 -5.07 15.78 16.00
CA VAL A 226 -3.70 15.45 15.66
C VAL A 226 -2.82 16.06 16.75
N ILE A 227 -2.06 15.23 17.46
CA ILE A 227 -1.06 15.68 18.42
C ILE A 227 0.28 15.62 17.68
N PRO A 228 0.83 16.76 17.20
CA PRO A 228 2.14 16.77 16.58
C PRO A 228 3.16 16.27 17.60
N ASN A 229 4.13 15.47 17.16
CA ASN A 229 5.24 14.99 17.98
C ASN A 229 4.87 14.05 19.15
N LEU A 230 3.84 13.22 19.03
CA LEU A 230 3.56 12.15 20.01
C LEU A 230 4.79 11.27 20.31
N GLN A 231 5.69 11.07 19.34
CA GLN A 231 6.97 10.37 19.53
C GLN A 231 7.96 11.11 20.45
N GLN A 232 7.91 12.45 20.54
CA GLN A 232 8.71 13.21 21.53
C GLN A 232 8.14 13.08 22.94
N LEU A 233 6.82 12.89 23.07
CA LEU A 233 6.14 12.71 24.36
C LEU A 233 6.32 11.30 24.93
N TYR A 234 6.58 10.31 24.06
CA TYR A 234 6.85 8.92 24.42
C TYR A 234 8.07 8.40 23.65
N PRO A 235 9.30 8.78 24.05
CA PRO A 235 10.49 8.20 23.46
C PRO A 235 10.44 6.68 23.69
N SER A 236 10.52 5.92 22.61
CA SER A 236 10.62 4.46 22.65
C SER A 236 11.83 4.10 23.51
N SER A 237 11.59 3.37 24.59
CA SER A 237 12.61 2.87 25.54
C SER A 237 13.55 1.86 24.91
#